data_AF-A0AAU1Q7Q9-F1
#
_entry.id   AF-A0AAU1Q7Q9-F1
#
_cell.length_a   1.000
_cell.length_b   1.000
_cell.length_c   1.000
_cell.angle_alpha   90.00
_cell.angle_beta   90.00
_cell.angle_gamma   90.00
#
_symmetry.space_group_name_H-M   'P 1'
#
loop_
_entity.id
_entity.type
_entity.pdbx_description
1 polymer ?
#
loop_
_entity_poly.entity_id
_entity_poly.type
_entity_poly.pdbx_seq_one_letter_code
_entity_poly.pdbx_strand_id
1 'polypeptide(L)'
;MQVLFLALGASRKRAVVEESAEVVARGDRAVVLVGARKPWLDQGFAPEVELVTAEELEASHLPRRLERLVLYRVPRLVVRVAGRGPLRSKAKRALKAYERRVAGRIHRRVFVPLHRRVWPKLADRMVWRHFSPRKGPELMVVADALSVPRAVQLIQAWESEGLAVPRVSYGIDSDVSPQTSAAR
;
A
#
# COMPACT_ATOMS: atom_id res chain seq x y z
N MET A 1 4.52 -11.89 16.92
CA MET A 1 4.01 -12.20 15.58
C MET A 1 3.58 -10.91 14.88
N GLN A 2 3.57 -10.92 13.55
CA GLN A 2 3.07 -9.80 12.72
C GLN A 2 1.86 -10.29 11.92
N VAL A 3 0.69 -9.73 12.19
CA VAL A 3 -0.58 -10.16 11.60
C VAL A 3 -1.15 -9.08 10.68
N LEU A 4 -1.50 -9.48 9.46
CA LEU A 4 -2.18 -8.65 8.47
C LEU A 4 -3.65 -9.06 8.38
N PHE A 5 -4.56 -8.18 8.77
CA PHE A 5 -5.99 -8.36 8.52
C PHE A 5 -6.37 -7.70 7.20
N LEU A 6 -6.97 -8.47 6.29
CA LEU A 6 -7.55 -7.96 5.04
C LEU A 6 -9.06 -7.82 5.21
N ALA A 7 -9.54 -6.57 5.28
CA ALA A 7 -10.94 -6.24 5.52
C ALA A 7 -11.44 -5.18 4.53
N LEU A 8 -11.28 -5.45 3.24
CA LEU A 8 -11.62 -4.52 2.15
C LEU A 8 -13.13 -4.26 2.06
N GLY A 9 -13.95 -5.27 2.32
CA GLY A 9 -15.40 -5.21 2.24
C GLY A 9 -16.08 -4.67 3.49
N ALA A 10 -15.36 -4.63 4.62
CA ALA A 10 -15.88 -4.19 5.91
C ALA A 10 -17.18 -4.90 6.35
N SER A 11 -17.36 -6.17 5.97
CA SER A 11 -18.54 -6.97 6.32
C SER A 11 -18.44 -7.57 7.74
N ARG A 12 -17.22 -7.87 8.21
CA ARG A 12 -16.94 -8.43 9.55
C ARG A 12 -16.23 -7.44 10.47
N LYS A 13 -16.71 -6.19 10.54
CA LYS A 13 -16.03 -5.11 11.32
C LYS A 13 -15.78 -5.49 12.77
N ARG A 14 -16.82 -5.98 13.45
CA ARG A 14 -16.75 -6.35 14.87
C ARG A 14 -15.68 -7.41 15.12
N ALA A 15 -15.67 -8.47 14.32
CA ALA A 15 -14.67 -9.53 14.43
C ALA A 15 -13.26 -8.99 14.19
N VAL A 16 -13.07 -8.16 13.16
CA VAL A 16 -11.75 -7.55 12.90
C VAL A 16 -11.27 -6.68 14.07
N VAL A 17 -12.16 -5.91 14.70
CA VAL A 17 -11.82 -5.09 15.87
C VAL A 17 -11.45 -5.97 17.07
N GLU A 18 -12.27 -6.98 17.39
CA GLU A 18 -12.05 -7.89 18.51
C GLU A 18 -10.78 -8.72 18.32
N GLU A 19 -10.61 -9.36 17.16
CA GLU A 19 -9.47 -10.22 16.85
C GLU A 19 -8.16 -9.42 16.75
N SER A 20 -8.17 -8.20 16.18
CA SER A 20 -6.97 -7.36 16.13
C SER A 20 -6.58 -6.83 17.51
N ALA A 21 -7.56 -6.52 18.37
CA ALA A 21 -7.30 -6.15 19.75
C ALA A 21 -6.70 -7.31 20.55
N GLU A 22 -7.16 -8.55 20.30
CA GLU A 22 -6.60 -9.73 20.94
C GLU A 22 -5.14 -9.99 20.53
N VAL A 23 -4.80 -9.82 19.25
CA VAL A 23 -3.41 -9.90 18.76
C VAL A 23 -2.53 -8.88 19.51
N VAL A 24 -2.99 -7.63 19.60
CA VAL A 24 -2.27 -6.58 20.34
C VAL A 24 -2.15 -6.91 21.83
N ALA A 25 -3.21 -7.42 22.47
CA ALA A 25 -3.20 -7.80 23.88
C ALA A 25 -2.18 -8.91 24.20
N ARG A 26 -1.83 -9.74 23.21
CA ARG A 26 -0.76 -10.75 23.31
C ARG A 26 0.65 -10.18 23.12
N GLY A 27 0.76 -8.88 22.83
CA GLY A 27 2.03 -8.19 22.53
C GLY A 27 2.48 -8.33 21.07
N ASP A 28 1.59 -8.79 20.19
CA ASP A 28 1.86 -8.95 18.77
C ASP A 28 1.45 -7.70 17.96
N ARG A 29 2.01 -7.55 16.76
CA ARG A 29 1.69 -6.41 15.88
C ARG A 29 0.51 -6.74 14.98
N ALA A 30 -0.58 -5.98 15.09
CA ALA A 30 -1.74 -6.07 14.20
C ALA A 30 -1.81 -4.89 13.22
N VAL A 31 -1.89 -5.20 11.93
CA VAL A 31 -2.12 -4.21 10.87
C VAL A 31 -3.39 -4.59 10.12
N VAL A 32 -4.33 -3.65 10.00
CA VAL A 32 -5.61 -3.85 9.32
C VAL A 32 -5.63 -3.06 8.02
N LEU A 33 -5.60 -3.77 6.89
CA LEU A 33 -5.73 -3.20 5.56
C LEU A 33 -7.20 -3.11 5.16
N VAL A 34 -7.67 -1.88 4.95
CA VAL A 34 -9.07 -1.60 4.58
C VAL A 34 -9.15 -0.91 3.23
N GLY A 35 -10.27 -1.12 2.53
CA GLY A 35 -10.53 -0.48 1.24
C GLY A 35 -10.79 1.03 1.37
N ALA A 36 -11.45 1.45 2.44
CA ALA A 36 -11.70 2.84 2.77
C ALA A 36 -11.79 3.02 4.29
N ARG A 37 -11.39 4.19 4.81
CA ARG A 37 -11.51 4.49 6.26
C ARG A 37 -12.94 4.76 6.69
N LYS A 38 -13.77 5.36 5.83
CA LYS A 38 -15.12 5.83 6.17
C LYS A 38 -15.99 4.79 6.89
N PRO A 39 -16.04 3.51 6.47
CA PRO A 39 -16.83 2.49 7.15
C PRO A 39 -16.33 2.13 8.57
N TRP A 40 -15.12 2.52 8.93
CA TRP A 40 -14.43 2.10 10.16
C TRP A 40 -14.30 3.23 11.19
N LEU A 41 -14.76 4.44 10.88
CA LEU A 41 -14.63 5.61 11.76
C LEU A 41 -15.36 5.42 13.10
N ASP A 42 -16.48 4.71 13.09
CA ASP A 42 -17.29 4.45 14.29
C ASP A 42 -16.80 3.23 15.09
N GLN A 43 -15.69 2.61 14.68
CA GLN A 43 -15.15 1.42 15.34
C GLN A 43 -14.05 1.80 16.33
N GLY A 44 -14.19 1.34 17.58
CA GLY A 44 -13.21 1.55 18.64
C GLY A 44 -12.06 0.55 18.56
N PHE A 45 -11.13 0.75 17.64
CA PHE A 45 -9.90 -0.04 17.59
C PHE A 45 -9.02 0.20 18.83
N ALA A 46 -8.31 -0.83 19.27
CA ALA A 46 -7.29 -0.66 20.30
C ALA A 46 -6.18 0.29 19.80
N PRO A 47 -5.57 1.12 20.69
CA PRO A 47 -4.65 2.18 20.27
C PRO A 47 -3.42 1.73 19.47
N GLU A 48 -3.00 0.48 19.65
CA GLU A 48 -1.82 -0.10 18.99
C GLU A 48 -2.17 -0.83 17.69
N VAL A 49 -3.46 -0.96 17.35
CA VAL A 49 -3.89 -1.52 16.07
C VAL A 49 -3.70 -0.49 14.97
N GLU A 50 -2.93 -0.86 13.95
CA GLU A 50 -2.64 0.05 12.85
C GLU A 50 -3.65 -0.13 11.71
N LEU A 51 -4.55 0.85 11.56
CA LEU A 51 -5.49 0.89 10.44
C LEU A 51 -4.85 1.61 9.25
N VAL A 52 -4.67 0.89 8.14
CA VAL A 52 -4.05 1.41 6.91
C VAL A 52 -4.96 1.20 5.71
N THR A 53 -4.99 2.18 4.80
CA THR A 53 -5.57 2.00 3.46
C THR A 53 -4.48 1.74 2.44
N ALA A 54 -4.86 1.12 1.32
CA ALA A 54 -3.96 1.03 0.17
C ALA A 54 -3.49 2.43 -0.27
N GLU A 55 -4.39 3.42 -0.31
CA GLU A 55 -4.07 4.80 -0.68
C GLU A 55 -3.05 5.47 0.26
N GLU A 56 -3.07 5.14 1.56
CA GLU A 56 -2.11 5.68 2.54
C GLU A 56 -0.74 5.03 2.45
N LEU A 57 -0.70 3.71 2.24
CA LEU A 57 0.53 3.00 1.93
C LEU A 57 1.15 3.54 0.62
N GLU A 58 0.32 3.88 -0.36
CA GLU A 58 0.74 4.53 -1.60
C GLU A 58 1.26 5.96 -1.39
N ALA A 59 0.55 6.77 -0.59
CA ALA A 59 0.87 8.16 -0.33
C ALA A 59 2.14 8.33 0.50
N SER A 60 2.37 7.41 1.45
CA SER A 60 3.55 7.42 2.32
C SER A 60 4.83 7.11 1.54
N HIS A 61 4.78 6.23 0.53
CA HIS A 61 6.01 5.69 -0.04
C HIS A 61 6.48 6.18 -1.41
N LEU A 62 5.78 6.21 -2.57
CA LEU A 62 6.61 6.30 -3.81
C LEU A 62 6.14 6.74 -5.23
N PRO A 63 5.23 7.69 -5.52
CA PRO A 63 5.39 8.38 -6.84
C PRO A 63 5.00 9.84 -6.92
N ARG A 64 4.24 10.41 -5.98
CA ARG A 64 3.93 11.85 -5.97
C ARG A 64 5.17 12.72 -5.80
N ARG A 65 6.20 12.21 -5.11
CA ARG A 65 7.51 12.87 -4.99
C ARG A 65 8.28 12.81 -6.31
N LEU A 66 8.28 11.68 -7.00
CA LEU A 66 8.92 11.53 -8.31
C LEU A 66 8.21 12.35 -9.38
N GLU A 67 6.88 12.38 -9.34
CA GLU A 67 6.03 13.25 -10.15
C GLU A 67 6.39 14.72 -9.91
N ARG A 68 6.44 15.20 -8.66
CA ARG A 68 6.92 16.57 -8.35
C ARG A 68 8.35 16.83 -8.80
N LEU A 69 9.24 15.85 -8.71
CA LEU A 69 10.64 16.00 -9.09
C LEU A 69 10.79 16.08 -10.61
N VAL A 70 10.18 15.16 -11.35
CA VAL A 70 10.29 15.06 -12.81
C VAL A 70 9.43 16.10 -13.51
N LEU A 71 8.16 16.30 -13.12
CA LEU A 71 7.29 17.30 -13.76
C LEU A 71 7.65 18.74 -13.40
N TYR A 72 8.18 19.03 -12.20
CA TYR A 72 8.38 20.42 -11.77
C TYR A 72 9.84 20.84 -11.50
N ARG A 73 10.77 19.94 -11.12
CA ARG A 73 12.19 20.32 -10.92
C ARG A 73 13.03 20.25 -12.20
N VAL A 74 12.83 19.26 -13.06
CA VAL A 74 13.60 19.12 -14.31
C VAL A 74 13.44 20.35 -15.23
N PRO A 75 12.22 20.89 -15.47
CA PRO A 75 12.07 22.08 -16.32
C PRO A 75 12.74 23.32 -15.71
N ARG A 76 12.68 23.47 -14.38
CA ARG A 76 13.32 24.58 -13.66
C ARG A 76 14.85 24.51 -13.68
N LEU A 77 15.42 23.30 -13.64
CA LEU A 77 16.87 23.11 -13.73
C LEU A 77 17.38 23.42 -15.14
N VAL A 78 16.67 22.97 -16.17
CA VAL A 78 16.99 23.28 -17.58
C VAL A 78 16.93 24.79 -17.84
N VAL A 79 15.93 25.49 -17.31
CA VAL A 79 15.85 26.97 -17.40
C VAL A 79 16.96 27.66 -16.62
N ARG A 80 17.44 27.10 -15.50
CA ARG A 80 18.50 27.69 -14.69
C ARG A 80 19.89 27.47 -15.32
N VAL A 81 20.11 26.33 -15.97
CA VAL A 81 21.35 26.00 -16.70
C VAL A 81 21.41 26.73 -18.04
N ALA A 82 20.31 26.78 -18.80
CA ALA A 82 20.24 27.52 -20.07
C ALA A 82 19.97 29.04 -19.89
N GLY A 83 19.71 29.50 -18.65
CA GLY A 83 19.22 30.85 -18.34
C GLY A 83 20.27 31.88 -17.96
N ARG A 84 21.57 31.53 -17.95
CA ARG A 84 22.66 32.52 -17.85
C ARG A 84 23.00 33.04 -19.25
N GLY A 85 22.19 33.95 -19.78
CA GLY A 85 22.49 34.63 -21.05
C GLY A 85 21.29 35.26 -21.77
N PRO A 86 21.52 35.98 -22.89
CA PRO A 86 20.51 36.75 -23.65
C PRO A 86 19.40 35.89 -24.28
N LEU A 87 19.52 34.56 -24.23
CA LEU A 87 18.57 33.59 -24.80
C LEU A 87 17.40 33.21 -23.85
N ARG A 88 17.33 33.82 -22.65
CA ARG A 88 16.34 33.54 -21.60
C ARG A 88 14.88 33.68 -22.05
N SER A 89 14.60 34.58 -22.99
CA SER A 89 13.26 34.82 -23.54
C SER A 89 12.79 33.70 -24.48
N LYS A 90 13.69 33.15 -25.31
CA LYS A 90 13.40 32.03 -26.22
C LYS A 90 13.24 30.72 -25.43
N ALA A 91 14.07 30.50 -24.41
CA ALA A 91 13.96 29.34 -23.51
C ALA A 91 12.62 29.30 -22.75
N LYS A 92 12.13 30.45 -22.27
CA LYS A 92 10.80 30.55 -21.62
C LYS A 92 9.65 30.18 -22.58
N ARG A 93 9.70 30.59 -23.85
CA ARG A 93 8.68 30.23 -24.85
C ARG A 93 8.73 28.74 -25.20
N ALA A 94 9.91 28.17 -25.34
CA ALA A 94 10.09 26.73 -25.58
C ALA A 94 9.57 25.89 -24.41
N LEU A 95 9.83 26.32 -23.16
CA LEU A 95 9.31 25.66 -21.96
C LEU A 95 7.77 25.68 -21.91
N LYS A 96 7.16 26.83 -22.22
CA LYS A 96 5.70 26.98 -22.22
C LYS A 96 5.03 26.15 -23.33
N ALA A 97 5.72 25.97 -24.47
CA ALA A 97 5.28 25.08 -25.54
C ALA A 97 5.44 23.60 -25.18
N TYR A 98 6.52 23.24 -24.47
CA TYR A 98 6.77 21.91 -23.94
C TYR A 98 5.73 21.51 -22.88
N GLU A 99 5.46 22.37 -21.89
CA GLU A 99 4.41 22.14 -20.88
C GLU A 99 3.04 21.88 -21.53
N ARG A 100 2.67 22.67 -22.54
CA ARG A 100 1.37 22.53 -23.24
C ARG A 100 1.25 21.25 -24.08
N ARG A 101 2.32 20.79 -24.73
CA ARG A 101 2.26 19.63 -25.65
C ARG A 101 2.66 18.30 -25.02
N VAL A 102 3.54 18.33 -24.02
CA VAL A 102 4.22 17.12 -23.52
C VAL A 102 3.63 16.67 -22.19
N ALA A 103 3.31 17.58 -21.26
CA ALA A 103 2.82 17.20 -19.93
C ALA A 103 1.48 16.43 -20.00
N GLY A 104 0.52 16.90 -20.81
CA GLY A 104 -0.78 16.24 -20.96
C GLY A 104 -0.70 14.89 -21.68
N ARG A 105 0.16 14.75 -22.70
CA ARG A 105 0.31 13.50 -23.46
C ARG A 105 1.10 12.44 -22.72
N ILE A 106 2.21 12.80 -22.08
CA ILE A 106 3.03 11.84 -21.32
C ILE A 106 2.24 11.29 -20.14
N HIS A 107 1.51 12.16 -19.43
CA HIS A 107 0.65 11.71 -18.33
C HIS A 107 -0.37 10.66 -18.81
N ARG A 108 -1.07 10.93 -19.92
CA ARG A 108 -2.13 10.04 -20.41
C ARG A 108 -1.64 8.78 -21.14
N ARG A 109 -0.52 8.85 -21.88
CA ARG A 109 -0.01 7.72 -22.70
C ARG A 109 1.03 6.86 -22.02
N VAL A 110 1.81 7.41 -21.09
CA VAL A 110 2.90 6.66 -20.44
C VAL A 110 2.55 6.44 -18.98
N PHE A 111 2.11 7.48 -18.28
CA PHE A 111 1.88 7.41 -16.85
C PHE A 111 0.68 6.54 -16.50
N VAL A 112 -0.49 6.73 -17.13
CA VAL A 112 -1.68 5.90 -16.86
C VAL A 112 -1.44 4.39 -17.09
N PRO A 113 -0.89 3.94 -18.24
CA PRO A 113 -0.67 2.51 -18.44
C PRO A 113 0.48 1.95 -17.62
N LEU A 114 1.57 2.69 -17.43
CA LEU A 114 2.68 2.27 -16.57
C LEU A 114 2.23 2.18 -15.11
N HIS A 115 1.44 3.14 -14.65
CA HIS A 115 0.79 3.11 -13.35
C HIS A 115 -0.08 1.87 -13.27
N ARG A 116 -1.05 1.63 -14.16
CA ARG A 116 -1.89 0.42 -14.09
C ARG A 116 -1.11 -0.90 -14.05
N ARG A 117 0.06 -1.00 -14.70
CA ARG A 117 0.83 -2.25 -14.78
C ARG A 117 1.81 -2.45 -13.62
N VAL A 118 2.44 -1.39 -13.15
CA VAL A 118 3.48 -1.43 -12.13
C VAL A 118 2.89 -1.20 -10.73
N TRP A 119 1.76 -0.49 -10.64
CA TRP A 119 1.14 -0.10 -9.38
C TRP A 119 0.67 -1.25 -8.50
N PRO A 120 -0.01 -2.29 -9.01
CA PRO A 120 -0.45 -3.40 -8.17
C PRO A 120 0.75 -4.03 -7.46
N LYS A 121 1.83 -4.29 -8.21
CA LYS A 121 3.08 -4.86 -7.69
C LYS A 121 3.76 -3.96 -6.65
N LEU A 122 3.76 -2.64 -6.87
CA LEU A 122 4.32 -1.70 -5.91
C LEU A 122 3.51 -1.65 -4.62
N ALA A 123 2.18 -1.62 -4.71
CA ALA A 123 1.30 -1.65 -3.54
C ALA A 123 1.48 -2.95 -2.75
N ASP A 124 1.63 -4.09 -3.43
CA ASP A 124 1.88 -5.39 -2.80
C ASP A 124 3.20 -5.38 -2.02
N ARG A 125 4.25 -4.83 -2.64
CA ARG A 125 5.55 -4.65 -2.00
C ARG A 125 5.53 -3.64 -0.86
N MET A 126 4.65 -2.63 -0.92
CA MET A 126 4.47 -1.65 0.14
C MET A 126 3.83 -2.27 1.37
N VAL A 127 2.79 -3.11 1.19
CA VAL A 127 2.21 -3.89 2.28
C VAL A 127 3.30 -4.71 2.97
N TRP A 128 4.15 -5.41 2.20
CA TRP A 128 5.28 -6.16 2.77
C TRP A 128 6.26 -5.29 3.57
N ARG A 129 6.68 -4.15 3.01
CA ARG A 129 7.66 -3.23 3.64
C ARG A 129 7.12 -2.51 4.86
N HIS A 130 5.81 -2.44 5.00
CA HIS A 130 5.16 -1.90 6.19
C HIS A 130 5.42 -2.78 7.43
N PHE A 131 5.64 -4.06 7.19
CA PHE A 131 6.14 -5.02 8.17
C PHE A 131 7.67 -5.01 8.23
N SER A 132 8.23 -5.63 9.27
CA SER A 132 9.68 -5.70 9.45
C SER A 132 10.37 -6.20 8.17
N PRO A 133 11.34 -5.46 7.59
CA PRO A 133 11.88 -5.71 6.25
C PRO A 133 12.46 -7.12 6.02
N ARG A 134 12.76 -7.83 7.11
CA ARG A 134 13.37 -9.17 7.10
C ARG A 134 12.39 -10.32 7.32
N LYS A 135 11.18 -10.06 7.84
CA LYS A 135 10.23 -11.12 8.21
C LYS A 135 8.86 -11.02 7.54
N GLY A 136 8.42 -9.82 7.15
CA GLY A 136 7.06 -9.64 6.61
C GLY A 136 5.96 -10.03 7.63
N PRO A 137 4.70 -10.12 7.21
CA PRO A 137 3.64 -10.72 8.01
C PRO A 137 3.87 -12.24 8.14
N GLU A 138 3.57 -12.78 9.32
CA GLU A 138 3.63 -14.22 9.60
C GLU A 138 2.26 -14.88 9.40
N LEU A 139 1.18 -14.11 9.57
CA LEU A 139 -0.21 -14.51 9.40
C LEU A 139 -0.99 -13.43 8.65
N MET A 140 -1.79 -13.86 7.68
CA MET A 140 -2.75 -13.05 6.94
C MET A 140 -4.17 -13.56 7.24
N VAL A 141 -4.98 -12.72 7.88
CA VAL A 141 -6.39 -13.00 8.17
C VAL A 141 -7.27 -12.37 7.11
N VAL A 142 -7.99 -13.17 6.34
CA VAL A 142 -8.94 -12.72 5.31
C VAL A 142 -10.31 -12.58 5.94
N ALA A 143 -10.69 -11.35 6.30
CA ALA A 143 -11.90 -11.09 7.07
C ALA A 143 -13.19 -11.10 6.24
N ASP A 144 -13.10 -10.98 4.92
CA ASP A 144 -14.28 -10.96 4.04
C ASP A 144 -14.01 -11.52 2.65
N ALA A 145 -15.08 -11.95 1.97
CA ALA A 145 -15.00 -12.53 0.63
C ALA A 145 -14.45 -11.55 -0.41
N LEU A 146 -14.68 -10.24 -0.24
CA LEU A 146 -14.14 -9.21 -1.15
C LEU A 146 -12.63 -9.05 -1.01
N SER A 147 -12.06 -9.54 0.09
CA SER A 147 -10.63 -9.51 0.37
C SER A 147 -9.88 -10.72 -0.19
N VAL A 148 -10.57 -11.81 -0.55
CA VAL A 148 -9.96 -13.04 -1.09
C VAL A 148 -9.14 -12.79 -2.36
N PRO A 149 -9.66 -12.09 -3.40
CA PRO A 149 -8.86 -11.83 -4.60
C PRO A 149 -7.59 -11.03 -4.30
N ARG A 150 -7.66 -10.11 -3.33
CA ARG A 150 -6.50 -9.32 -2.90
C ARG A 150 -5.48 -10.16 -2.15
N ALA A 151 -5.92 -11.07 -1.29
CA ALA A 151 -5.05 -12.01 -0.61
C ALA A 151 -4.23 -12.84 -1.60
N VAL A 152 -4.90 -13.40 -2.62
CA VAL A 152 -4.25 -14.18 -3.69
C VAL A 152 -3.23 -13.33 -4.45
N GLN A 153 -3.57 -12.09 -4.80
CA GLN A 153 -2.65 -11.16 -5.47
C GLN A 153 -1.39 -10.89 -4.63
N LEU A 154 -1.55 -10.63 -3.33
CA LEU A 154 -0.42 -10.38 -2.43
C LEU A 154 0.50 -11.59 -2.33
N ILE A 155 -0.07 -12.78 -2.15
CA ILE A 155 0.68 -14.03 -2.08
C ILE A 155 1.48 -14.26 -3.35
N GLN A 156 0.82 -14.19 -4.52
CA GLN A 156 1.48 -14.37 -5.82
C GLN A 156 2.58 -13.33 -6.07
N ALA A 157 2.33 -12.06 -5.68
CA ALA A 157 3.32 -11.01 -5.81
C ALA A 157 4.55 -11.29 -4.94
N TRP A 158 4.36 -11.64 -3.67
CA TRP A 158 5.45 -11.94 -2.74
C TRP A 158 6.23 -13.19 -3.14
N GLU A 159 5.54 -14.25 -3.55
CA GLU A 159 6.16 -15.45 -4.08
C GLU A 159 7.02 -15.14 -5.32
N SER A 160 6.50 -14.33 -6.26
CA SER A 160 7.24 -13.93 -7.45
C SER A 160 8.47 -13.05 -7.16
N GLU A 161 8.50 -12.39 -6.00
CA GLU A 161 9.65 -11.60 -5.51
C GLU A 161 10.60 -12.42 -4.62
N GLY A 162 10.32 -13.71 -4.39
CA GLY A 162 11.11 -14.57 -3.50
C GLY A 162 10.97 -14.20 -2.01
N LEU A 163 9.89 -13.53 -1.64
CA LEU A 163 9.57 -13.18 -0.26
C LEU A 163 8.85 -14.34 0.43
N ALA A 164 8.92 -14.38 1.77
CA ALA A 164 8.21 -15.41 2.53
C ALA A 164 6.69 -15.23 2.38
N VAL A 165 5.96 -16.34 2.26
CA VAL A 165 4.50 -16.32 2.17
C VAL A 165 3.93 -16.51 3.57
N PRO A 166 3.04 -15.63 4.07
CA PRO A 166 2.42 -15.83 5.38
C PRO A 166 1.45 -17.01 5.37
N ARG A 167 1.15 -17.52 6.56
CA ARG A 167 -0.01 -18.39 6.76
C ARG A 167 -1.30 -17.62 6.49
N VAL A 168 -2.30 -18.27 5.92
CA VAL A 168 -3.57 -17.63 5.57
C VAL A 168 -4.70 -18.26 6.38
N SER A 169 -5.48 -17.44 7.05
CA SER A 169 -6.63 -17.87 7.86
C SER A 169 -7.83 -16.95 7.63
N TYR A 170 -9.03 -17.40 8.01
CA TYR A 170 -10.28 -16.60 8.01
C TYR A 170 -10.61 -15.97 9.37
N GLY A 171 -9.82 -16.31 10.40
CA GLY A 171 -9.88 -15.74 11.74
C GLY A 171 -8.66 -16.15 12.57
N ILE A 172 -8.37 -15.44 13.65
CA ILE A 172 -7.23 -15.79 14.52
C ILE A 172 -7.38 -17.16 15.20
N ASP A 173 -8.62 -17.60 15.46
CA ASP A 173 -8.91 -18.89 16.11
C ASP A 173 -8.69 -20.08 15.18
N SER A 174 -8.81 -19.91 13.87
CA SER A 174 -8.68 -21.02 12.92
C SER A 174 -7.23 -21.47 12.73
N ASP A 175 -6.26 -20.67 13.15
CA ASP A 175 -4.82 -20.96 13.08
C ASP A 175 -4.27 -21.51 14.41
N VAL A 176 -5.07 -21.47 15.48
CA VAL A 176 -4.84 -22.28 16.69
C VAL A 176 -5.32 -23.70 16.37
N SER A 177 -4.42 -24.52 15.81
CA SER A 177 -4.64 -25.96 15.87
C SER A 177 -4.96 -26.34 17.32
N PRO A 178 -6.02 -27.10 17.61
CA PRO A 178 -6.33 -27.55 18.96
C PRO A 178 -5.30 -28.60 19.39
N GLN A 179 -4.09 -28.16 19.74
CA GLN A 179 -3.08 -29.00 20.38
C GLN A 179 -3.24 -28.99 21.90
N THR A 180 -4.46 -28.98 22.45
CA THR A 180 -4.71 -29.40 23.84
C THR A 180 -6.21 -29.60 24.11
N SER A 181 -6.77 -30.73 23.66
CA SER A 181 -7.92 -31.33 24.34
C SER A 181 -7.87 -32.85 24.22
N ALA A 182 -6.72 -33.40 24.64
CA ALA A 182 -6.58 -34.79 25.02
C ALA A 182 -6.09 -34.80 26.46
N ALA A 183 -7.00 -34.57 27.40
CA ALA A 183 -6.96 -35.02 28.80
C ALA A 183 -8.03 -34.26 29.60
N ARG A 184 -9.23 -34.84 29.70
CA ARG A 184 -9.94 -35.10 30.97
C ARG A 184 -11.21 -35.88 30.68
#